data_AF-A0A554NA08-F1
#
_entry.id   AF-A0A554NA08-F1
#
_cell.length_a   1.000
_cell.length_b   1.000
_cell.length_c   1.000
_cell.angle_alpha   90.00
_cell.angle_beta   90.00
_cell.angle_gamma   90.00
#
_symmetry.space_group_name_H-M   'P 1'
#
loop_
_entity.id
_entity.type
_entity.pdbx_description
1 polymer ?
#
loop_
_entity_poly.entity_id
_entity_poly.type
_entity_poly.pdbx_seq_one_letter_code
_entity_poly.pdbx_strand_id
1 'polypeptide(L)'
;MTFRLVLGGGSVGRKLAAAAGEGRDDLLVLTDDESRVASFRQGGVAAETADPTDPGAIRARAGRVDSIVVGGPDPARNRAITEAAREAYPDAFLLSYTGLDATPADRRALTALADRTVDPGAAVAEALLSRVGDEGYRLRRLNRVLADVDGRLAVVMHDNPDPDAIASAVALCTLAERAGVTADACYYGAINHQENRALVNLLDYDLVNLEAEADPRETYGGFALVDHSRPGVNDQLPPGTPVDVVIDHHPPRGAVEASFVDLRSDVGATSTLLTGYLEGFTVEPTTAVATGLLFGIRVDTRDFSREVSIEDFRAAATLVPHVDGDVLERIESPSVSMETLDCIGRAIGRREVHGQVVVSCIGRTGDRDALAQAADTLLDLKDVTTTFVYGYTDEMVYGSARARGTDLDLGEVLRDAFGQIGSAGGHADMAGAQLPVGSLAVRFESDEAEGVDHDPEDDLREAIDGRFLEALDIYPDRATGVMYGRDYLGSTTAPFGGDPRGNGSPDGT
;
A
#
# COMPACT_ATOMS: atom_id res chain seq x y z
N MET A 1 -38.25 -12.11 -3.47
CA MET A 1 -38.11 -12.01 -4.94
C MET A 1 -38.59 -10.63 -5.32
N THR A 2 -37.80 -9.92 -6.12
CA THR A 2 -37.97 -8.49 -6.40
C THR A 2 -38.60 -8.36 -7.78
N PHE A 3 -39.89 -8.05 -7.87
CA PHE A 3 -40.57 -7.98 -9.18
C PHE A 3 -40.23 -6.68 -9.90
N ARG A 4 -39.80 -6.77 -11.16
CA ARG A 4 -39.32 -5.66 -11.98
C ARG A 4 -40.21 -5.43 -13.18
N LEU A 5 -40.53 -4.16 -13.42
CA LEU A 5 -41.30 -3.71 -14.57
C LEU A 5 -40.42 -2.88 -15.51
N VAL A 6 -40.42 -3.17 -16.80
CA VAL A 6 -39.73 -2.37 -17.82
C VAL A 6 -40.78 -1.72 -18.72
N LEU A 7 -40.76 -0.39 -18.81
CA LEU A 7 -41.77 0.39 -19.53
C LEU A 7 -41.19 1.04 -20.79
N GLY A 8 -41.92 0.94 -21.91
CA GLY A 8 -41.63 1.62 -23.18
C GLY A 8 -40.47 1.05 -24.00
N GLY A 9 -39.98 -0.14 -23.62
CA GLY A 9 -38.69 -0.74 -24.00
C GLY A 9 -38.10 -0.34 -25.36
N GLY A 10 -36.95 0.34 -25.33
CA GLY A 10 -36.03 0.54 -26.45
C GLY A 10 -34.86 -0.44 -26.42
N SER A 11 -33.78 -0.16 -27.16
CA SER A 11 -32.55 -0.98 -27.16
C SER A 11 -31.92 -1.11 -25.76
N VAL A 12 -31.97 -0.05 -24.96
CA VAL A 12 -31.50 -0.03 -23.57
C VAL A 12 -32.40 -0.88 -22.67
N GLY A 13 -33.72 -0.69 -22.75
CA GLY A 13 -34.69 -1.52 -22.02
C GLY A 13 -34.55 -3.03 -22.34
N ARG A 14 -34.16 -3.38 -23.57
CA ARG A 14 -33.88 -4.76 -23.97
C ARG A 14 -32.63 -5.33 -23.31
N LYS A 15 -31.54 -4.56 -23.30
CA LYS A 15 -30.30 -5.00 -22.64
C LYS A 15 -30.48 -5.13 -21.13
N LEU A 16 -31.21 -4.21 -20.50
CA LEU A 16 -31.53 -4.27 -19.07
C LEU A 16 -32.43 -5.47 -18.75
N ALA A 17 -33.43 -5.75 -19.59
CA ALA A 17 -34.29 -6.93 -19.45
C ALA A 17 -33.52 -8.25 -19.64
N ALA A 18 -32.55 -8.29 -20.56
CA ALA A 18 -31.71 -9.47 -20.79
C ALA A 18 -30.71 -9.70 -19.64
N ALA A 19 -30.08 -8.64 -19.13
CA ALA A 19 -29.12 -8.72 -18.01
C ALA A 19 -29.79 -9.09 -16.67
N ALA A 20 -31.04 -8.69 -16.48
CA ALA A 20 -31.83 -9.08 -15.30
C ALA A 20 -32.41 -10.51 -15.37
N GLY A 21 -32.26 -11.19 -16.52
CA GLY A 21 -33.01 -12.41 -16.86
C GLY A 21 -32.39 -13.75 -16.42
N GLU A 22 -31.38 -13.77 -15.54
CA GLU A 22 -30.89 -15.00 -14.91
C GLU A 22 -31.85 -15.46 -13.78
N GLY A 23 -33.11 -15.72 -14.14
CA GLY A 23 -34.20 -16.11 -13.24
C GLY A 23 -35.55 -15.71 -13.84
N ARG A 24 -36.32 -16.65 -14.40
CA ARG A 24 -37.32 -16.35 -15.45
C ARG A 24 -38.71 -15.84 -15.03
N ASP A 25 -38.98 -15.49 -13.77
CA ASP A 25 -40.36 -15.17 -13.31
C ASP A 25 -40.55 -13.82 -12.61
N ASP A 26 -39.51 -12.97 -12.50
CA ASP A 26 -39.56 -11.71 -11.73
C ASP A 26 -39.51 -10.45 -12.60
N LEU A 27 -39.71 -10.56 -13.92
CA LEU A 27 -39.61 -9.45 -14.88
C LEU A 27 -40.80 -9.42 -15.85
N LEU A 28 -41.39 -8.24 -16.05
CA LEU A 28 -42.38 -7.98 -17.09
C LEU A 28 -42.06 -6.71 -17.89
N VAL A 29 -42.15 -6.79 -19.21
CA VAL A 29 -42.03 -5.62 -20.10
C VAL A 29 -43.43 -5.18 -20.56
N LEU A 30 -43.77 -3.90 -20.37
CA LEU A 30 -44.98 -3.28 -20.91
C LEU A 30 -44.63 -2.26 -22.00
N THR A 31 -45.24 -2.40 -23.16
CA THR A 31 -45.07 -1.51 -24.30
C THR A 31 -46.33 -1.53 -25.16
N ASP A 32 -46.68 -0.42 -25.79
CA ASP A 32 -47.81 -0.34 -26.73
C ASP A 32 -47.45 -0.88 -28.13
N ASP A 33 -46.16 -1.05 -28.41
CA ASP A 33 -45.62 -1.61 -29.65
C ASP A 33 -45.66 -3.15 -29.67
N GLU A 34 -46.64 -3.73 -30.36
CA GLU A 34 -46.80 -5.18 -30.51
C GLU A 34 -45.58 -5.87 -31.13
N SER A 35 -44.86 -5.19 -32.03
CA SER A 35 -43.67 -5.75 -32.67
C SER A 35 -42.54 -5.94 -31.65
N ARG A 36 -42.44 -5.03 -30.67
CA ARG A 36 -41.48 -5.16 -29.56
C ARG A 36 -41.88 -6.26 -28.61
N VAL A 37 -43.16 -6.40 -28.27
CA VAL A 37 -43.65 -7.52 -27.45
C VAL A 37 -43.25 -8.86 -28.08
N ALA A 38 -43.45 -9.02 -29.39
CA ALA A 38 -43.03 -10.22 -30.12
C ALA A 38 -41.51 -10.43 -30.03
N SER A 39 -40.71 -9.37 -30.22
CA SER A 39 -39.25 -9.44 -30.13
C SER A 39 -38.75 -9.83 -28.73
N PHE A 40 -39.34 -9.31 -27.66
CA PHE A 40 -39.00 -9.66 -26.28
C PHE A 40 -39.33 -11.13 -25.98
N ARG A 41 -40.52 -11.59 -26.38
CA ARG A 41 -40.95 -12.98 -26.19
C ARG A 41 -40.07 -13.97 -26.96
N GLN A 42 -39.65 -13.64 -28.18
CA GLN A 42 -38.66 -14.43 -28.93
C GLN A 42 -37.31 -14.52 -28.20
N GLY A 43 -36.91 -13.47 -27.49
CA GLY A 43 -35.74 -13.45 -26.61
C GLY A 43 -35.94 -14.12 -25.24
N GLY A 44 -37.12 -14.72 -24.98
CA GLY A 44 -37.42 -15.40 -23.72
C GLY A 44 -37.79 -14.48 -22.55
N VAL A 45 -38.09 -13.21 -22.82
CA VAL A 45 -38.51 -12.21 -21.81
C VAL A 45 -40.03 -12.07 -21.83
N ALA A 46 -40.67 -12.10 -20.65
CA ALA A 46 -42.10 -11.87 -20.53
C ALA A 46 -42.45 -10.41 -20.91
N ALA A 47 -43.37 -10.25 -21.85
CA ALA A 47 -43.79 -8.95 -22.35
C ALA A 47 -45.28 -8.95 -22.67
N GLU A 48 -45.95 -7.82 -22.45
CA GLU A 48 -47.37 -7.61 -22.76
C GLU A 48 -47.62 -6.25 -23.40
N THR A 49 -48.67 -6.19 -24.22
CA THR A 49 -49.12 -4.95 -24.85
C THR A 49 -49.94 -4.13 -23.85
N ALA A 50 -49.45 -2.94 -23.49
CA ALA A 50 -50.14 -1.98 -22.64
C ALA A 50 -49.56 -0.58 -22.88
N ASP A 51 -50.37 0.47 -22.71
CA ASP A 51 -49.89 1.85 -22.80
C ASP A 51 -49.03 2.18 -21.56
N PRO A 52 -47.71 2.38 -21.70
CA PRO A 52 -46.84 2.67 -20.57
C PRO A 52 -47.00 4.12 -20.06
N THR A 53 -47.81 4.95 -20.70
CA THR A 53 -48.10 6.33 -20.29
C THR A 53 -49.42 6.45 -19.50
N ASP A 54 -50.16 5.35 -19.34
CA ASP A 54 -51.40 5.29 -18.56
C ASP A 54 -51.17 4.52 -17.24
N PRO A 55 -51.25 5.18 -16.06
CA PRO A 55 -51.15 4.52 -14.76
C PRO A 55 -52.14 3.37 -14.57
N GLY A 56 -53.35 3.48 -15.15
CA GLY A 56 -54.37 2.45 -15.10
C GLY A 56 -53.96 1.19 -15.85
N ALA A 57 -53.44 1.34 -17.07
CA ALA A 57 -52.92 0.25 -17.88
C ALA A 57 -51.75 -0.48 -17.20
N ILE A 58 -50.86 0.26 -16.53
CA ILE A 58 -49.73 -0.33 -15.79
C ILE A 58 -50.23 -1.17 -14.60
N ARG A 59 -51.13 -0.63 -13.76
CA ARG A 59 -51.71 -1.34 -12.59
C ARG A 59 -52.54 -2.56 -12.98
N ALA A 60 -53.16 -2.55 -14.16
CA ALA A 60 -53.95 -3.68 -14.63
C ALA A 60 -53.11 -4.92 -15.01
N ARG A 61 -51.80 -4.75 -15.26
CA ARG A 61 -50.93 -5.80 -15.81
C ARG A 61 -49.84 -6.28 -14.87
N ALA A 62 -49.52 -5.49 -13.85
CA ALA A 62 -48.55 -5.87 -12.83
C ALA A 62 -49.21 -5.87 -11.45
N GLY A 63 -48.83 -6.83 -10.61
CA GLY A 63 -49.25 -6.89 -9.21
C GLY A 63 -48.37 -6.01 -8.34
N ARG A 64 -47.78 -6.58 -7.29
CA ARG A 64 -46.75 -5.88 -6.54
C ARG A 64 -45.51 -5.70 -7.43
N VAL A 65 -45.04 -4.47 -7.55
CA VAL A 65 -43.81 -4.10 -8.27
C VAL A 65 -42.83 -3.50 -7.27
N ASP A 66 -41.61 -4.01 -7.23
CA ASP A 66 -40.56 -3.51 -6.33
C ASP A 66 -39.62 -2.55 -7.07
N SER A 67 -39.44 -2.71 -8.39
CA SER A 67 -38.62 -1.79 -9.20
C SER A 67 -39.18 -1.57 -10.62
N ILE A 68 -39.01 -0.37 -11.15
CA ILE A 68 -39.47 0.05 -12.47
C ILE A 68 -38.30 0.67 -13.24
N VAL A 69 -38.17 0.31 -14.51
CA VAL A 69 -37.18 0.85 -15.44
C VAL A 69 -37.89 1.46 -16.64
N VAL A 70 -37.64 2.73 -16.90
CA VAL A 70 -38.11 3.43 -18.12
C VAL A 70 -36.93 3.56 -19.08
N GLY A 71 -37.06 3.03 -20.30
CA GLY A 71 -35.89 2.78 -21.17
C GLY A 71 -36.11 2.96 -22.67
N GLY A 72 -36.78 4.03 -23.10
CA GLY A 72 -37.01 4.37 -24.51
C GLY A 72 -36.03 5.41 -25.08
N PRO A 73 -35.91 5.55 -26.42
CA PRO A 73 -35.04 6.57 -27.01
C PRO A 73 -35.62 7.99 -26.98
N ASP A 74 -36.92 8.16 -26.73
CA ASP A 74 -37.65 9.43 -26.79
C ASP A 74 -37.77 10.07 -25.38
N PRO A 75 -37.18 11.25 -25.14
CA PRO A 75 -37.24 11.93 -23.85
C PRO A 75 -38.64 12.32 -23.39
N ALA A 76 -39.46 12.88 -24.28
CA ALA A 76 -40.81 13.34 -23.93
C ALA A 76 -41.69 12.15 -23.55
N ARG A 77 -41.54 11.05 -24.28
CA ARG A 77 -42.22 9.80 -23.97
C ARG A 77 -41.74 9.18 -22.65
N ASN A 78 -40.42 9.12 -22.42
CA ASN A 78 -39.88 8.60 -21.16
C ASN A 78 -40.35 9.42 -19.95
N ARG A 79 -40.48 10.74 -20.12
CA ARG A 79 -41.07 11.61 -19.09
C ARG A 79 -42.51 11.21 -18.79
N ALA A 80 -43.37 11.08 -19.80
CA ALA A 80 -44.77 10.67 -19.61
C ALA A 80 -44.87 9.29 -18.94
N ILE A 81 -44.03 8.34 -19.36
CA ILE A 81 -43.96 7.01 -18.74
C ILE A 81 -43.50 7.10 -17.28
N THR A 82 -42.52 7.95 -16.98
CA THR A 82 -42.01 8.13 -15.60
C THR A 82 -43.07 8.75 -14.69
N GLU A 83 -43.82 9.74 -15.18
CA GLU A 83 -44.98 10.32 -14.49
C GLU A 83 -46.03 9.24 -14.21
N ALA A 84 -46.39 8.44 -15.22
CA ALA A 84 -47.37 7.38 -15.07
C ALA A 84 -46.93 6.26 -14.12
N ALA A 85 -45.65 5.86 -14.19
CA ALA A 85 -45.07 4.85 -13.34
C ALA A 85 -45.06 5.29 -11.86
N ARG A 86 -44.68 6.54 -11.59
CA ARG A 86 -44.65 7.08 -10.23
C ARG A 86 -46.05 7.20 -9.64
N GLU A 87 -47.06 7.52 -10.44
CA GLU A 87 -48.46 7.50 -10.00
C GLU A 87 -48.97 6.06 -9.77
N ALA A 88 -48.61 5.12 -10.64
CA ALA A 88 -49.03 3.73 -10.54
C ALA A 88 -48.44 3.05 -9.29
N TYR A 89 -47.15 3.29 -9.01
CA TYR A 89 -46.41 2.69 -7.91
C TYR A 89 -45.53 3.74 -7.21
N PRO A 90 -46.09 4.51 -6.26
CA PRO A 90 -45.35 5.56 -5.55
C PRO A 90 -44.11 5.06 -4.81
N ASP A 91 -44.20 3.85 -4.24
CA ASP A 91 -43.16 3.27 -3.38
C ASP A 91 -42.14 2.38 -4.12
N ALA A 92 -42.34 2.11 -5.42
CA ALA A 92 -41.41 1.31 -6.19
C ALA A 92 -40.17 2.12 -6.56
N PHE A 93 -38.99 1.48 -6.55
CA PHE A 93 -37.77 2.11 -7.03
C PHE A 93 -37.87 2.38 -8.54
N LEU A 94 -37.71 3.63 -8.98
CA LEU A 94 -37.85 4.05 -10.37
C LEU A 94 -36.52 4.53 -10.93
N LEU A 95 -36.03 3.83 -11.94
CA LEU A 95 -34.89 4.21 -12.76
C LEU A 95 -35.40 4.74 -14.11
N SER A 96 -35.07 5.99 -14.45
CA SER A 96 -35.46 6.58 -15.73
C SER A 96 -34.27 6.93 -16.61
N TYR A 97 -34.23 6.34 -17.80
CA TYR A 97 -33.35 6.75 -18.88
C TYR A 97 -33.88 8.02 -19.54
N THR A 98 -33.05 9.05 -19.73
CA THR A 98 -33.54 10.34 -20.23
C THR A 98 -33.92 10.34 -21.70
N GLY A 99 -33.50 9.34 -22.48
CA GLY A 99 -33.66 9.34 -23.93
C GLY A 99 -32.49 10.02 -24.64
N LEU A 100 -32.49 9.99 -25.97
CA LEU A 100 -31.49 10.68 -26.79
C LEU A 100 -31.87 12.17 -26.89
N ASP A 101 -30.87 13.06 -26.76
CA ASP A 101 -31.03 14.51 -26.90
C ASP A 101 -32.07 15.15 -25.94
N ALA A 102 -32.19 14.63 -24.72
CA ALA A 102 -33.08 15.17 -23.69
C ALA A 102 -32.78 16.65 -23.39
N THR A 103 -33.83 17.48 -23.34
CA THR A 103 -33.67 18.90 -23.00
C THR A 103 -33.39 19.07 -21.50
N PRO A 104 -32.84 20.23 -21.06
CA PRO A 104 -32.72 20.52 -19.64
C PRO A 104 -34.05 20.44 -18.87
N ALA A 105 -35.18 20.69 -19.53
CA ALA A 105 -36.50 20.55 -18.92
C ALA A 105 -36.87 19.08 -18.71
N ASP A 106 -36.62 18.21 -19.70
CA ASP A 106 -36.86 16.77 -19.58
C ASP A 106 -36.02 16.15 -18.47
N ARG A 107 -34.72 16.48 -18.42
CA ARG A 107 -33.80 16.01 -17.37
C ARG A 107 -34.28 16.40 -15.98
N ARG A 108 -34.67 17.67 -15.78
CA ARG A 108 -35.19 18.15 -14.50
C ARG A 108 -36.48 17.45 -14.10
N ALA A 109 -37.41 17.26 -15.03
CA ALA A 109 -38.67 16.58 -14.76
C ALA A 109 -38.43 15.12 -14.34
N LEU A 110 -37.56 14.41 -15.07
CA LEU A 110 -37.21 13.03 -14.76
C LEU A 110 -36.48 12.89 -13.42
N THR A 111 -35.52 13.77 -13.12
CA THR A 111 -34.76 13.75 -11.85
C THR A 111 -35.65 14.04 -10.64
N ALA A 112 -36.73 14.81 -10.82
CA ALA A 112 -37.68 15.11 -9.75
C ALA A 112 -38.63 13.93 -9.43
N LEU A 113 -38.81 12.97 -10.35
CA LEU A 113 -39.78 11.89 -10.23
C LEU A 113 -39.13 10.52 -10.02
N ALA A 114 -37.98 10.28 -10.65
CA ALA A 114 -37.25 9.03 -10.57
C ALA A 114 -36.28 9.03 -9.38
N ASP A 115 -36.07 7.87 -8.77
CA ASP A 115 -35.08 7.70 -7.70
C ASP A 115 -33.65 7.76 -8.27
N ARG A 116 -33.49 7.34 -9.54
CA ARG A 116 -32.26 7.47 -10.31
C ARG A 116 -32.55 7.80 -11.75
N THR A 117 -31.70 8.63 -12.34
CA THR A 117 -31.75 8.97 -13.76
C THR A 117 -30.45 8.61 -14.47
N VAL A 118 -30.56 8.07 -15.67
CA VAL A 118 -29.40 7.80 -16.55
C VAL A 118 -29.50 8.68 -17.78
N ASP A 119 -28.57 9.61 -17.92
CA ASP A 119 -28.43 10.41 -19.13
C ASP A 119 -27.37 9.79 -20.05
N PRO A 120 -27.75 9.29 -21.25
CA PRO A 120 -26.79 8.68 -22.17
C PRO A 120 -25.77 9.67 -22.69
N GLY A 121 -26.16 10.93 -22.91
CA GLY A 121 -25.25 11.97 -23.39
C GLY A 121 -24.19 12.28 -22.36
N ALA A 122 -24.59 12.42 -21.09
CA ALA A 122 -23.64 12.62 -19.99
C ALA A 122 -22.72 11.41 -19.81
N ALA A 123 -23.27 10.19 -19.76
CA ALA A 123 -22.49 8.96 -19.56
C ALA A 123 -21.48 8.72 -20.71
N VAL A 124 -21.89 8.95 -21.96
CA VAL A 124 -21.00 8.84 -23.12
C VAL A 124 -19.96 9.97 -23.11
N ALA A 125 -20.35 11.21 -22.80
CA ALA A 125 -19.43 12.33 -22.71
C ALA A 125 -18.36 12.10 -21.64
N GLU A 126 -18.74 11.62 -20.46
CA GLU A 126 -17.82 11.24 -19.38
C GLU A 126 -16.82 10.18 -19.86
N ALA A 127 -17.30 9.09 -20.47
CA ALA A 127 -16.45 8.04 -21.00
C ALA A 127 -15.53 8.49 -22.14
N LEU A 128 -15.93 9.49 -22.94
CA LEU A 128 -15.09 10.07 -23.98
C LEU A 128 -14.08 11.06 -23.40
N LEU A 129 -14.48 11.88 -22.42
CA LEU A 129 -13.62 12.87 -21.79
C LEU A 129 -12.48 12.21 -21.01
N SER A 130 -12.72 11.09 -20.33
CA SER A 130 -11.62 10.32 -19.69
C SER A 130 -10.58 9.84 -20.71
N ARG A 131 -11.00 9.53 -21.94
CA ARG A 131 -10.11 9.08 -23.02
C ARG A 131 -9.48 10.20 -23.84
N VAL A 132 -10.13 11.35 -23.96
CA VAL A 132 -9.64 12.48 -24.78
C VAL A 132 -8.83 13.48 -23.95
N GLY A 133 -9.18 13.63 -22.66
CA GLY A 133 -8.53 14.54 -21.73
C GLY A 133 -7.12 14.11 -21.31
N ASP A 134 -6.61 14.74 -20.25
CA ASP A 134 -5.23 14.58 -19.81
C ASP A 134 -4.87 13.13 -19.46
N GLU A 135 -5.78 12.40 -18.83
CA GLU A 135 -5.61 10.98 -18.51
C GLU A 135 -5.39 10.14 -19.77
N GLY A 136 -6.30 10.24 -20.75
CA GLY A 136 -6.13 9.57 -22.03
C GLY A 136 -4.93 10.05 -22.84
N TYR A 137 -4.52 11.32 -22.70
CA TYR A 137 -3.26 11.81 -23.28
C TYR A 137 -2.05 11.12 -22.63
N ARG A 138 -2.01 11.02 -21.30
CA ARG A 138 -0.93 10.31 -20.57
C ARG A 138 -0.84 8.86 -20.99
N LEU A 139 -1.97 8.14 -21.04
CA LEU A 139 -2.02 6.74 -21.51
C LEU A 139 -1.41 6.60 -22.92
N ARG A 140 -1.82 7.43 -23.87
CA ARG A 140 -1.27 7.41 -25.24
C ARG A 140 0.20 7.79 -25.29
N ARG A 141 0.65 8.70 -24.42
CA ARG A 141 2.05 9.13 -24.36
C ARG A 141 2.92 8.03 -23.77
N LEU A 142 2.52 7.42 -22.66
CA LEU A 142 3.22 6.28 -22.06
C LEU A 142 3.34 5.13 -23.05
N ASN A 143 2.24 4.73 -23.70
CA ASN A 143 2.26 3.65 -24.68
C ASN A 143 3.19 3.94 -25.87
N ARG A 144 3.28 5.21 -26.30
CA ARG A 144 4.19 5.61 -27.37
C ARG A 144 5.64 5.51 -26.92
N VAL A 145 5.96 6.07 -25.77
CA VAL A 145 7.33 6.06 -25.23
C VAL A 145 7.80 4.62 -25.00
N LEU A 146 6.95 3.76 -24.42
CA LEU A 146 7.26 2.34 -24.28
C LEU A 146 7.49 1.68 -25.64
N ALA A 147 6.61 1.88 -26.62
CA ALA A 147 6.75 1.28 -27.95
C ALA A 147 7.94 1.81 -28.78
N ASP A 148 8.47 2.98 -28.43
CA ASP A 148 9.63 3.60 -29.08
C ASP A 148 10.97 3.12 -28.49
N VAL A 149 10.96 2.34 -27.39
CA VAL A 149 12.18 1.75 -26.80
C VAL A 149 12.80 0.74 -27.76
N ASP A 150 14.08 0.95 -28.12
CA ASP A 150 14.83 0.07 -29.02
C ASP A 150 15.58 -1.01 -28.22
N GLY A 151 14.93 -2.12 -27.96
CA GLY A 151 15.50 -3.27 -27.25
C GLY A 151 14.73 -3.62 -25.99
N ARG A 152 15.44 -4.10 -24.96
CA ARG A 152 14.85 -4.45 -23.67
C ARG A 152 14.81 -3.23 -22.74
N LEU A 153 13.69 -3.03 -22.05
CA LEU A 153 13.50 -1.98 -21.06
C LEU A 153 13.97 -2.47 -19.68
N ALA A 154 14.85 -1.73 -19.01
CA ALA A 154 15.10 -1.90 -17.58
C ALA A 154 14.09 -1.05 -16.81
N VAL A 155 13.22 -1.67 -16.01
CA VAL A 155 12.38 -0.98 -15.04
C VAL A 155 13.10 -0.97 -13.70
N VAL A 156 13.79 0.11 -13.42
CA VAL A 156 14.68 0.25 -12.27
C VAL A 156 13.92 0.79 -11.07
N MET A 157 14.08 0.11 -9.93
CA MET A 157 13.62 0.51 -8.60
C MET A 157 14.74 1.23 -7.84
N HIS A 158 14.41 1.84 -6.71
CA HIS A 158 15.43 2.32 -5.78
C HIS A 158 16.22 1.15 -5.14
N ASP A 159 17.41 1.44 -4.63
CA ASP A 159 18.27 0.55 -3.86
C ASP A 159 17.50 -0.04 -2.68
N ASN A 160 17.69 -1.35 -2.47
CA ASN A 160 17.00 -2.10 -1.42
C ASN A 160 15.48 -1.89 -1.46
N PRO A 161 14.83 -2.29 -2.57
CA PRO A 161 13.48 -1.85 -2.89
C PRO A 161 12.46 -2.32 -1.85
N ASP A 162 11.48 -1.47 -1.59
CA ASP A 162 10.34 -1.77 -0.75
C ASP A 162 9.20 -2.45 -1.56
N PRO A 163 8.09 -2.85 -0.92
CA PRO A 163 6.97 -3.48 -1.60
C PRO A 163 6.32 -2.63 -2.70
N ASP A 164 6.28 -1.30 -2.56
CA ASP A 164 5.64 -0.42 -3.54
C ASP A 164 6.47 -0.32 -4.82
N ALA A 165 7.78 -0.13 -4.67
CA ALA A 165 8.72 -0.15 -5.79
C ALA A 165 8.72 -1.49 -6.52
N ILE A 166 8.75 -2.61 -5.79
CA ILE A 166 8.72 -3.98 -6.36
C ILE A 166 7.44 -4.20 -7.17
N ALA A 167 6.28 -3.93 -6.58
CA ALA A 167 5.01 -4.15 -7.24
C ALA A 167 4.82 -3.24 -8.46
N SER A 168 5.23 -1.97 -8.34
CA SER A 168 5.18 -0.99 -9.42
C SER A 168 6.06 -1.39 -10.61
N ALA A 169 7.27 -1.93 -10.34
CA ALA A 169 8.17 -2.39 -11.39
C ALA A 169 7.57 -3.54 -12.20
N VAL A 170 7.04 -4.56 -11.51
CA VAL A 170 6.41 -5.73 -12.13
C VAL A 170 5.15 -5.33 -12.93
N ALA A 171 4.36 -4.40 -12.41
CA ALA A 171 3.20 -3.86 -13.12
C ALA A 171 3.60 -3.08 -14.38
N LEU A 172 4.66 -2.27 -14.32
CA LEU A 172 5.16 -1.57 -15.50
C LEU A 172 5.76 -2.51 -16.54
N CYS A 173 6.43 -3.60 -16.14
CA CYS A 173 6.85 -4.66 -17.05
C CYS A 173 5.66 -5.26 -17.80
N THR A 174 4.55 -5.54 -17.09
CA THR A 174 3.30 -6.02 -17.70
C THR A 174 2.75 -5.04 -18.75
N LEU A 175 2.83 -3.73 -18.46
CA LEU A 175 2.42 -2.68 -19.40
C LEU A 175 3.37 -2.55 -20.60
N ALA A 176 4.67 -2.72 -20.40
CA ALA A 176 5.68 -2.71 -21.46
C ALA A 176 5.50 -3.90 -22.42
N GLU A 177 5.27 -5.11 -21.89
CA GLU A 177 4.97 -6.29 -22.69
C GLU A 177 3.72 -6.09 -23.56
N ARG A 178 2.70 -5.45 -22.99
CA ARG A 178 1.48 -5.08 -23.71
C ARG A 178 1.73 -4.05 -24.82
N ALA A 179 2.73 -3.19 -24.67
CA ALA A 179 3.21 -2.28 -25.71
C ALA A 179 4.13 -2.96 -26.74
N GLY A 180 4.47 -4.24 -26.55
CA GLY A 180 5.33 -5.02 -27.44
C GLY A 180 6.82 -4.96 -27.11
N VAL A 181 7.19 -4.49 -25.91
CA VAL A 181 8.58 -4.36 -25.46
C VAL A 181 8.85 -5.32 -24.32
N THR A 182 9.93 -6.10 -24.42
CA THR A 182 10.40 -6.93 -23.32
C THR A 182 10.99 -6.06 -22.22
N ALA A 183 10.66 -6.33 -20.96
CA ALA A 183 11.13 -5.56 -19.83
C ALA A 183 11.57 -6.46 -18.68
N ASP A 184 12.56 -6.01 -17.91
CA ASP A 184 12.98 -6.65 -16.67
C ASP A 184 12.76 -5.68 -15.51
N ALA A 185 12.28 -6.20 -14.38
CA ALA A 185 12.20 -5.45 -13.12
C ALA A 185 13.57 -5.53 -12.44
N CYS A 186 14.25 -4.39 -12.32
CA CYS A 186 15.65 -4.30 -11.95
C CYS A 186 15.86 -3.54 -10.64
N TYR A 187 16.82 -3.96 -9.82
CA TYR A 187 17.19 -3.28 -8.58
C TYR A 187 18.70 -3.40 -8.32
N TYR A 188 19.19 -2.56 -7.42
CA TYR A 188 20.52 -2.66 -6.82
C TYR A 188 20.41 -2.94 -5.31
N GLY A 189 21.52 -3.36 -4.70
CA GLY A 189 21.56 -3.70 -3.28
C GLY A 189 20.90 -5.05 -2.99
N ALA A 190 20.16 -5.15 -1.89
CA ALA A 190 19.54 -6.39 -1.43
C ALA A 190 18.05 -6.21 -1.09
N ILE A 191 17.25 -7.26 -1.32
CA ILE A 191 15.86 -7.30 -0.85
C ILE A 191 15.87 -7.55 0.67
N ASN A 192 15.83 -6.46 1.42
CA ASN A 192 15.82 -6.45 2.88
C ASN A 192 14.41 -6.72 3.42
N HIS A 193 14.28 -7.00 4.72
CA HIS A 193 13.03 -7.36 5.39
C HIS A 193 12.43 -8.72 4.99
N GLN A 194 11.73 -9.36 5.93
CA GLN A 194 11.14 -10.67 5.68
C GLN A 194 9.92 -10.58 4.78
N GLU A 195 9.15 -9.50 4.89
CA GLU A 195 7.96 -9.21 4.11
C GLU A 195 8.31 -9.04 2.62
N ASN A 196 9.35 -8.26 2.28
CA ASN A 196 9.73 -8.04 0.88
C ASN A 196 10.28 -9.33 0.24
N ARG A 197 11.04 -10.12 1.00
CA ARG A 197 11.48 -11.44 0.54
C ARG A 197 10.30 -12.40 0.37
N ALA A 198 9.32 -12.36 1.28
CA ALA A 198 8.11 -13.16 1.14
C ALA A 198 7.30 -12.74 -0.08
N LEU A 199 7.15 -11.43 -0.32
CA LEU A 199 6.50 -10.85 -1.50
C LEU A 199 7.08 -11.44 -2.79
N VAL A 200 8.40 -11.34 -2.96
CA VAL A 200 9.10 -11.80 -4.17
C VAL A 200 9.00 -13.32 -4.33
N ASN A 201 9.24 -14.09 -3.26
CA ASN A 201 9.25 -15.55 -3.34
C ASN A 201 7.86 -16.17 -3.47
N LEU A 202 6.85 -15.62 -2.79
CA LEU A 202 5.50 -16.18 -2.80
C LEU A 202 4.70 -15.79 -4.05
N LEU A 203 5.00 -14.64 -4.64
CA LEU A 203 4.42 -14.21 -5.92
C LEU A 203 5.25 -14.61 -7.15
N ASP A 204 6.39 -15.30 -6.93
CA ASP A 204 7.30 -15.79 -7.98
C ASP A 204 7.75 -14.67 -8.93
N TYR A 205 8.16 -13.53 -8.35
CA TYR A 205 8.63 -12.38 -9.12
C TYR A 205 10.05 -12.60 -9.62
N ASP A 206 10.22 -12.48 -10.94
CA ASP A 206 11.52 -12.53 -11.61
C ASP A 206 12.16 -11.13 -11.59
N LEU A 207 13.02 -10.89 -10.60
CA LEU A 207 13.72 -9.63 -10.39
C LEU A 207 15.21 -9.76 -10.75
N VAL A 208 15.74 -8.78 -11.46
CA VAL A 208 17.15 -8.72 -11.87
C VAL A 208 17.93 -7.82 -10.92
N ASN A 209 18.88 -8.40 -10.18
CA ASN A 209 19.86 -7.62 -9.42
C ASN A 209 20.94 -7.12 -10.37
N LEU A 210 21.05 -5.81 -10.53
CA LEU A 210 22.08 -5.18 -11.34
C LEU A 210 23.39 -5.09 -10.54
N GLU A 211 24.50 -5.41 -11.20
CA GLU A 211 25.83 -5.26 -10.61
C GLU A 211 26.27 -3.79 -10.69
N ALA A 212 26.79 -3.25 -9.59
CA ALA A 212 27.19 -1.85 -9.48
C ALA A 212 28.34 -1.49 -10.45
N GLU A 213 29.22 -2.44 -10.73
CA GLU A 213 30.39 -2.28 -11.58
C GLU A 213 30.09 -2.49 -13.06
N ALA A 214 28.94 -3.08 -13.41
CA ALA A 214 28.52 -3.30 -14.77
C ALA A 214 27.69 -2.12 -15.30
N ASP A 215 27.90 -1.73 -16.55
CA ASP A 215 27.07 -0.71 -17.17
C ASP A 215 25.80 -1.36 -17.76
N PRO A 216 24.61 -1.14 -17.18
CA PRO A 216 23.39 -1.80 -17.64
C PRO A 216 23.00 -1.39 -19.07
N ARG A 217 23.54 -0.28 -19.60
CA ARG A 217 23.30 0.19 -20.98
C ARG A 217 23.89 -0.76 -22.04
N GLU A 218 24.76 -1.69 -21.66
CA GLU A 218 25.23 -2.74 -22.55
C GLU A 218 24.17 -3.83 -22.80
N THR A 219 23.20 -3.97 -21.89
CA THR A 219 22.14 -4.99 -21.93
C THR A 219 20.78 -4.39 -22.30
N TYR A 220 20.50 -3.19 -21.82
CA TYR A 220 19.19 -2.54 -21.93
C TYR A 220 19.22 -1.37 -22.92
N GLY A 221 18.16 -1.29 -23.74
CA GLY A 221 17.96 -0.25 -24.75
C GLY A 221 17.11 0.92 -24.29
N GLY A 222 16.47 0.81 -23.13
CA GLY A 222 15.71 1.88 -22.49
C GLY A 222 15.63 1.70 -20.99
N PHE A 223 15.29 2.77 -20.28
CA PHE A 223 15.25 2.81 -18.81
C PHE A 223 13.97 3.49 -18.32
N ALA A 224 13.29 2.83 -17.39
CA ALA A 224 12.18 3.38 -16.64
C ALA A 224 12.54 3.44 -15.15
N LEU A 225 12.18 4.50 -14.45
CA LEU A 225 12.30 4.62 -13.00
C LEU A 225 10.90 4.56 -12.39
N VAL A 226 10.74 3.72 -11.37
CA VAL A 226 9.51 3.63 -10.57
C VAL A 226 9.81 3.92 -9.11
N ASP A 227 8.92 4.65 -8.48
CA ASP A 227 8.99 5.05 -7.07
C ASP A 227 10.23 5.90 -6.68
N HIS A 228 10.93 6.37 -7.70
CA HIS A 228 11.94 7.41 -7.63
C HIS A 228 12.09 8.01 -9.02
N SER A 229 12.78 9.14 -9.11
CA SER A 229 12.65 10.01 -10.28
C SER A 229 13.96 10.47 -10.90
N ARG A 230 15.13 10.02 -10.40
CA ARG A 230 16.43 10.43 -10.95
C ARG A 230 17.46 9.31 -10.91
N PRO A 231 18.19 9.06 -12.01
CA PRO A 231 19.26 8.08 -12.04
C PRO A 231 20.44 8.57 -11.18
N GLY A 232 21.09 7.63 -10.50
CA GLY A 232 22.15 7.85 -9.52
C GLY A 232 21.68 8.49 -8.21
N VAL A 233 20.37 8.58 -8.00
CA VAL A 233 19.77 9.10 -6.76
C VAL A 233 18.81 8.07 -6.22
N ASN A 234 19.21 7.44 -5.12
CA ASN A 234 18.57 6.24 -4.56
C ASN A 234 18.69 5.01 -5.46
N ASP A 235 19.42 5.07 -6.57
CA ASP A 235 19.84 3.91 -7.35
C ASP A 235 21.35 4.02 -7.65
N GLN A 236 21.93 3.02 -8.32
CA GLN A 236 23.33 3.02 -8.73
C GLN A 236 23.53 3.17 -10.25
N LEU A 237 22.51 3.65 -10.97
CA LEU A 237 22.68 4.03 -12.36
C LEU A 237 23.67 5.19 -12.50
N PRO A 238 24.45 5.25 -13.59
CA PRO A 238 25.21 6.45 -13.90
C PRO A 238 24.26 7.68 -13.97
N PRO A 239 24.57 8.82 -13.32
CA PRO A 239 23.67 9.99 -13.30
C PRO A 239 23.32 10.58 -14.67
N GLY A 240 24.09 10.25 -15.72
CA GLY A 240 23.84 10.64 -17.10
C GLY A 240 23.06 9.60 -17.92
N THR A 241 22.47 8.59 -17.29
CA THR A 241 21.68 7.56 -17.98
C THR A 241 20.40 8.19 -18.54
N PRO A 242 20.13 8.08 -19.86
CA PRO A 242 18.87 8.54 -20.43
C PRO A 242 17.69 7.75 -19.87
N VAL A 243 16.68 8.44 -19.37
CA VAL A 243 15.46 7.83 -18.82
C VAL A 243 14.29 8.06 -19.77
N ASP A 244 13.57 6.99 -20.11
CA ASP A 244 12.40 7.02 -20.97
C ASP A 244 11.13 7.30 -20.16
N VAL A 245 10.96 6.63 -19.02
CA VAL A 245 9.73 6.68 -18.22
C VAL A 245 10.07 6.96 -16.76
N VAL A 246 9.35 7.89 -16.13
CA VAL A 246 9.36 8.08 -14.68
C VAL A 246 7.91 8.06 -14.18
N ILE A 247 7.61 7.19 -13.22
CA ILE A 247 6.34 7.14 -12.51
C ILE A 247 6.63 7.05 -11.00
N ASP A 248 6.27 8.07 -10.26
CA ASP A 248 6.66 8.21 -8.85
C ASP A 248 5.63 9.09 -8.11
N HIS A 249 5.26 8.71 -6.90
CA HIS A 249 4.35 9.50 -6.05
C HIS A 249 5.09 10.48 -5.13
N HIS A 250 6.42 10.42 -5.03
CA HIS A 250 7.18 11.33 -4.18
C HIS A 250 7.27 12.75 -4.77
N PRO A 251 7.34 13.79 -3.92
CA PRO A 251 7.60 15.14 -4.39
C PRO A 251 9.01 15.23 -5.01
N PRO A 252 9.16 15.80 -6.22
CA PRO A 252 10.46 15.85 -6.89
C PRO A 252 11.46 16.71 -6.12
N ARG A 253 12.67 16.16 -5.90
CA ARG A 253 13.79 16.85 -5.23
C ARG A 253 14.74 17.56 -6.21
N GLY A 254 14.27 17.85 -7.43
CA GLY A 254 15.02 18.52 -8.49
C GLY A 254 14.33 18.41 -9.86
N ALA A 255 15.00 18.88 -10.91
CA ALA A 255 14.52 18.68 -12.27
C ALA A 255 14.56 17.18 -12.64
N VAL A 256 13.48 16.70 -13.25
CA VAL A 256 13.32 15.32 -13.72
C VAL A 256 13.22 15.37 -15.24
N GLU A 257 14.16 14.72 -15.92
CA GLU A 257 14.23 14.67 -17.37
C GLU A 257 13.96 13.24 -17.84
N ALA A 258 12.83 13.02 -18.50
CA ALA A 258 12.50 11.77 -19.18
C ALA A 258 11.52 11.97 -20.35
N SER A 259 11.46 11.00 -21.26
CA SER A 259 10.54 11.01 -22.40
C SER A 259 9.06 10.98 -21.96
N PHE A 260 8.77 10.39 -20.80
CA PHE A 260 7.49 10.39 -20.10
C PHE A 260 7.73 10.58 -18.59
N VAL A 261 6.94 11.46 -17.98
CA VAL A 261 7.02 11.77 -16.55
C VAL A 261 5.59 11.86 -16.01
N ASP A 262 5.27 11.06 -14.98
CA ASP A 262 4.07 11.15 -14.17
C ASP A 262 4.46 11.19 -12.69
N LEU A 263 4.46 12.40 -12.12
CA LEU A 263 4.79 12.65 -10.72
C LEU A 263 3.55 13.16 -10.00
N ARG A 264 3.03 12.38 -9.06
CA ARG A 264 1.74 12.66 -8.39
C ARG A 264 1.87 12.47 -6.88
N SER A 265 2.22 13.55 -6.18
CA SER A 265 2.33 13.56 -4.72
C SER A 265 1.02 13.75 -3.97
N ASP A 266 -0.10 13.64 -4.67
CA ASP A 266 -1.45 13.63 -4.11
C ASP A 266 -2.00 12.22 -3.88
N VAL A 267 -1.27 11.16 -4.27
CA VAL A 267 -1.61 9.76 -3.96
C VAL A 267 -0.62 9.15 -2.97
N GLY A 268 -1.05 8.08 -2.30
CA GLY A 268 -0.29 7.46 -1.22
C GLY A 268 0.75 6.43 -1.65
N ALA A 269 0.74 5.96 -2.90
CA ALA A 269 1.69 4.96 -3.40
C ALA A 269 1.89 5.06 -4.92
N THR A 270 3.06 4.66 -5.43
CA THR A 270 3.31 4.47 -6.86
C THR A 270 2.46 3.31 -7.41
N SER A 271 2.18 2.26 -6.62
CA SER A 271 1.26 1.17 -7.00
C SER A 271 -0.15 1.66 -7.33
N THR A 272 -0.62 2.74 -6.69
CA THR A 272 -1.90 3.39 -7.02
C THR A 272 -1.88 3.97 -8.43
N LEU A 273 -0.75 4.57 -8.83
CA LEU A 273 -0.56 5.11 -10.19
C LEU A 273 -0.58 3.98 -11.23
N LEU A 274 0.16 2.89 -10.98
CA LEU A 274 0.25 1.75 -11.90
C LEU A 274 -1.08 1.01 -12.04
N THR A 275 -1.84 0.90 -10.95
CA THR A 275 -3.21 0.37 -11.00
C THR A 275 -4.09 1.18 -11.95
N GLY A 276 -4.04 2.51 -11.85
CA GLY A 276 -4.76 3.40 -12.77
C GLY A 276 -4.31 3.24 -14.23
N TYR A 277 -3.02 2.99 -14.48
CA TYR A 277 -2.54 2.67 -15.82
C TYR A 277 -3.11 1.34 -16.33
N LEU A 278 -3.08 0.27 -15.54
CA LEU A 278 -3.68 -1.03 -15.90
C LEU A 278 -5.17 -0.88 -16.27
N GLU A 279 -5.95 -0.17 -15.45
CA GLU A 279 -7.36 0.12 -15.71
C GLU A 279 -7.58 0.93 -17.00
N GLY A 280 -6.85 2.05 -17.13
CA GLY A 280 -6.95 2.94 -18.30
C GLY A 280 -6.59 2.22 -19.60
N PHE A 281 -5.71 1.23 -19.49
CA PHE A 281 -5.32 0.34 -20.57
C PHE A 281 -6.24 -0.89 -20.73
N THR A 282 -7.17 -1.13 -19.81
CA THR A 282 -8.03 -2.32 -19.79
C THR A 282 -7.22 -3.61 -19.79
N VAL A 283 -6.13 -3.62 -19.01
CA VAL A 283 -5.31 -4.78 -18.74
C VAL A 283 -5.79 -5.37 -17.42
N GLU A 284 -6.29 -6.59 -17.46
CA GLU A 284 -6.64 -7.33 -16.25
C GLU A 284 -5.35 -7.83 -15.59
N PRO A 285 -5.03 -7.42 -14.35
CA PRO A 285 -3.81 -7.84 -13.68
C PRO A 285 -3.86 -9.35 -13.39
N THR A 286 -2.71 -10.01 -13.45
CA THR A 286 -2.59 -11.37 -12.92
C THR A 286 -2.78 -11.34 -11.40
N THR A 287 -3.12 -12.47 -10.79
CA THR A 287 -3.24 -12.57 -9.34
C THR A 287 -1.97 -12.14 -8.61
N ALA A 288 -0.79 -12.47 -9.15
CA ALA A 288 0.48 -12.04 -8.59
C ALA A 288 0.62 -10.51 -8.62
N VAL A 289 0.47 -9.89 -9.79
CA VAL A 289 0.54 -8.42 -9.95
C VAL A 289 -0.48 -7.72 -9.05
N ALA A 290 -1.72 -8.20 -9.00
CA ALA A 290 -2.77 -7.60 -8.19
C ALA A 290 -2.46 -7.68 -6.69
N THR A 291 -1.95 -8.83 -6.23
CA THR A 291 -1.57 -9.06 -4.83
C THR A 291 -0.41 -8.16 -4.42
N GLY A 292 0.62 -8.05 -5.27
CA GLY A 292 1.75 -7.15 -4.99
C GLY A 292 1.35 -5.69 -4.97
N LEU A 293 0.58 -5.22 -5.96
CA LEU A 293 0.13 -3.83 -6.00
C LEU A 293 -0.72 -3.47 -4.78
N LEU A 294 -1.62 -4.38 -4.35
CA LEU A 294 -2.42 -4.13 -3.15
C LEU A 294 -1.52 -4.05 -1.90
N PHE A 295 -0.54 -4.95 -1.78
CA PHE A 295 0.40 -4.94 -0.68
C PHE A 295 1.24 -3.65 -0.66
N GLY A 296 1.77 -3.21 -1.81
CA GLY A 296 2.50 -1.94 -1.95
C GLY A 296 1.69 -0.74 -1.48
N ILE A 297 0.43 -0.61 -1.96
CA ILE A 297 -0.49 0.45 -1.50
C ILE A 297 -0.66 0.41 0.02
N ARG A 298 -0.85 -0.78 0.61
CA ARG A 298 -1.04 -0.92 2.06
C ARG A 298 0.21 -0.54 2.84
N VAL A 299 1.40 -0.87 2.36
CA VAL A 299 2.66 -0.56 3.05
C VAL A 299 2.90 0.95 3.09
N ASP A 300 2.86 1.63 1.96
CA ASP A 300 3.16 3.07 1.89
C ASP A 300 2.11 3.94 2.58
N THR A 301 0.84 3.56 2.44
CA THR A 301 -0.25 4.26 3.14
C THR A 301 -0.38 3.85 4.61
N ARG A 302 0.45 2.93 5.09
CA ARG A 302 0.38 2.33 6.43
C ARG A 302 -1.03 1.84 6.75
N ASP A 303 -1.53 0.89 5.96
CA ASP A 303 -2.90 0.40 5.97
C ASP A 303 -3.94 1.53 5.89
N PHE A 304 -3.76 2.44 4.92
CA PHE A 304 -4.64 3.58 4.68
C PHE A 304 -4.77 4.57 5.85
N SER A 305 -3.79 4.59 6.76
CA SER A 305 -3.78 5.48 7.94
C SER A 305 -2.92 6.73 7.75
N ARG A 306 -2.06 6.76 6.74
CA ARG A 306 -1.10 7.84 6.45
C ARG A 306 -1.11 8.19 4.97
N GLU A 307 -1.00 9.48 4.67
CA GLU A 307 -0.74 10.01 3.31
C GLU A 307 -1.63 9.40 2.22
N VAL A 308 -2.92 9.17 2.55
CA VAL A 308 -3.88 8.46 1.70
C VAL A 308 -4.80 9.41 0.93
N SER A 309 -5.20 8.99 -0.26
CA SER A 309 -6.13 9.64 -1.19
C SER A 309 -7.35 8.75 -1.47
N ILE A 310 -8.38 9.32 -2.13
CA ILE A 310 -9.54 8.52 -2.57
C ILE A 310 -9.09 7.52 -3.65
N GLU A 311 -8.09 7.89 -4.43
CA GLU A 311 -7.50 7.12 -5.51
C GLU A 311 -6.87 5.83 -4.98
N ASP A 312 -6.22 5.85 -3.81
CA ASP A 312 -5.66 4.64 -3.18
C ASP A 312 -6.78 3.63 -2.82
N PHE A 313 -7.90 4.11 -2.27
CA PHE A 313 -9.05 3.25 -1.97
C PHE A 313 -9.70 2.68 -3.23
N ARG A 314 -9.77 3.48 -4.31
CA ARG A 314 -10.29 3.00 -5.60
C ARG A 314 -9.37 1.95 -6.21
N ALA A 315 -8.07 2.20 -6.24
CA ALA A 315 -7.08 1.24 -6.71
C ALA A 315 -7.17 -0.07 -5.92
N ALA A 316 -7.20 0.00 -4.60
CA ALA A 316 -7.39 -1.18 -3.76
C ALA A 316 -8.69 -1.92 -4.08
N ALA A 317 -9.82 -1.21 -4.22
CA ALA A 317 -11.11 -1.82 -4.59
C ALA A 317 -11.09 -2.49 -5.97
N THR A 318 -10.34 -1.95 -6.93
CA THR A 318 -10.11 -2.56 -8.24
C THR A 318 -9.28 -3.83 -8.15
N LEU A 319 -8.27 -3.87 -7.27
CA LEU A 319 -7.34 -5.00 -7.16
C LEU A 319 -7.93 -6.18 -6.38
N VAL A 320 -8.67 -5.91 -5.30
CA VAL A 320 -9.22 -6.93 -4.36
C VAL A 320 -9.86 -8.14 -5.05
N PRO A 321 -10.68 -8.00 -6.11
CA PRO A 321 -11.26 -9.16 -6.81
C PRO A 321 -10.25 -10.14 -7.42
N HIS A 322 -9.02 -9.70 -7.68
CA HIS A 322 -7.96 -10.47 -8.35
C HIS A 322 -6.89 -11.01 -7.39
N VAL A 323 -6.91 -10.59 -6.13
CA VAL A 323 -5.89 -10.87 -5.11
C VAL A 323 -6.00 -12.29 -4.56
N ASP A 324 -4.87 -12.92 -4.27
CA ASP A 324 -4.78 -14.11 -3.44
C ASP A 324 -4.65 -13.71 -1.97
N GLY A 325 -5.75 -13.81 -1.22
CA GLY A 325 -5.80 -13.41 0.18
C GLY A 325 -4.91 -14.26 1.11
N ASP A 326 -4.75 -15.56 0.81
CA ASP A 326 -3.94 -16.46 1.63
C ASP A 326 -2.45 -16.15 1.44
N VAL A 327 -2.04 -15.83 0.21
CA VAL A 327 -0.67 -15.37 -0.07
C VAL A 327 -0.42 -13.99 0.54
N LEU A 328 -1.36 -13.07 0.41
CA LEU A 328 -1.24 -11.73 1.00
C LEU A 328 -1.05 -11.79 2.52
N GLU A 329 -1.85 -12.59 3.24
CA GLU A 329 -1.70 -12.79 4.68
C GLU A 329 -0.30 -13.31 5.06
N ARG A 330 0.24 -14.25 4.27
CA ARG A 330 1.58 -14.81 4.49
C ARG A 330 2.70 -13.81 4.20
N ILE A 331 2.48 -12.86 3.29
CA ILE A 331 3.41 -11.77 3.02
C ILE A 331 3.37 -10.73 4.15
N GLU A 332 2.18 -10.39 4.64
CA GLU A 332 1.96 -9.43 5.73
C GLU A 332 2.41 -9.94 7.10
N SER A 333 2.48 -11.25 7.29
CA SER A 333 2.89 -11.88 8.54
C SER A 333 3.82 -13.05 8.25
N PRO A 334 5.05 -12.77 7.78
CA PRO A 334 6.00 -13.81 7.50
C PRO A 334 6.36 -14.55 8.78
N SER A 335 6.60 -15.86 8.66
CA SER A 335 7.01 -16.67 9.80
C SER A 335 8.41 -16.28 10.26
N VAL A 336 8.52 -15.83 11.50
CA VAL A 336 9.81 -15.50 12.14
C VAL A 336 10.49 -16.78 12.64
N SER A 337 11.81 -16.89 12.47
CA SER A 337 12.57 -18.03 12.99
C SER A 337 12.65 -18.00 14.51
N MET A 338 12.79 -19.16 15.16
CA MET A 338 13.00 -19.22 16.62
C MET A 338 14.23 -18.42 17.07
N GLU A 339 15.32 -18.48 16.29
CA GLU A 339 16.56 -17.74 16.57
C GLU A 339 16.33 -16.22 16.53
N THR A 340 15.59 -15.74 15.52
CA THR A 340 15.22 -14.33 15.41
C THR A 340 14.31 -13.89 16.57
N LEU A 341 13.34 -14.72 16.95
CA LEU A 341 12.43 -14.41 18.06
C LEU A 341 13.17 -14.38 19.41
N ASP A 342 14.10 -15.32 19.63
CA ASP A 342 14.97 -15.35 20.80
C ASP A 342 15.90 -14.14 20.84
N CYS A 343 16.45 -13.74 19.69
CA CYS A 343 17.25 -12.53 19.53
C CYS A 343 16.47 -11.28 19.95
N ILE A 344 15.25 -11.09 19.43
CA ILE A 344 14.36 -9.99 19.82
C ILE A 344 14.05 -10.05 21.32
N GLY A 345 13.74 -11.23 21.85
CA GLY A 345 13.48 -11.44 23.28
C GLY A 345 14.66 -11.04 24.18
N ARG A 346 15.89 -11.39 23.78
CA ARG A 346 17.13 -10.98 24.48
C ARG A 346 17.37 -9.48 24.35
N ALA A 347 17.18 -8.91 23.17
CA ALA A 347 17.33 -7.47 22.95
C ALA A 347 16.38 -6.67 23.85
N ILE A 348 15.12 -7.08 23.92
CA ILE A 348 14.14 -6.51 24.84
C ILE A 348 14.62 -6.68 26.28
N GLY A 349 15.00 -7.90 26.70
CA GLY A 349 15.40 -8.18 28.08
C GLY A 349 16.66 -7.44 28.55
N ARG A 350 17.60 -7.13 27.65
CA ARG A 350 18.94 -6.59 27.97
C ARG A 350 19.13 -5.12 27.57
N ARG A 351 18.10 -4.47 27.03
CA ARG A 351 18.15 -3.07 26.60
C ARG A 351 18.59 -2.11 27.72
N GLU A 352 19.46 -1.18 27.39
CA GLU A 352 19.83 -0.03 28.21
C GLU A 352 19.37 1.25 27.54
N VAL A 353 18.74 2.14 28.31
CA VAL A 353 18.11 3.36 27.81
C VAL A 353 18.91 4.58 28.28
N HIS A 354 19.41 5.35 27.32
CA HIS A 354 20.19 6.57 27.52
C HIS A 354 19.47 7.75 26.85
N GLY A 355 18.56 8.38 27.58
CA GLY A 355 17.71 9.43 27.00
C GLY A 355 16.79 8.85 25.92
N GLN A 356 17.02 9.23 24.66
CA GLN A 356 16.26 8.74 23.50
C GLN A 356 16.99 7.61 22.75
N VAL A 357 18.14 7.16 23.26
CA VAL A 357 18.97 6.12 22.64
C VAL A 357 18.83 4.82 23.41
N VAL A 358 18.68 3.71 22.69
CA VAL A 358 18.66 2.37 23.27
C VAL A 358 19.84 1.56 22.74
N VAL A 359 20.61 0.96 23.64
CA VAL A 359 21.70 0.04 23.27
C VAL A 359 21.40 -1.35 23.85
N SER A 360 21.71 -2.41 23.13
CA SER A 360 21.52 -3.77 23.63
C SER A 360 22.53 -4.78 23.08
N CYS A 361 23.31 -5.37 23.98
CA CYS A 361 24.08 -6.59 23.70
C CYS A 361 23.20 -7.83 23.88
N ILE A 362 23.03 -8.63 22.84
CA ILE A 362 22.20 -9.84 22.90
C ILE A 362 22.98 -11.13 23.18
N GLY A 363 24.29 -10.99 23.44
CA GLY A 363 25.20 -12.09 23.67
C GLY A 363 25.66 -12.75 22.37
N ARG A 364 25.92 -14.06 22.43
CA ARG A 364 26.44 -14.82 21.30
C ARG A 364 25.43 -14.95 20.15
N THR A 365 25.75 -14.36 19.00
CA THR A 365 25.05 -14.54 17.73
C THR A 365 25.93 -14.07 16.56
N GLY A 366 25.69 -14.64 15.37
CA GLY A 366 26.20 -14.11 14.09
C GLY A 366 25.09 -13.65 13.15
N ASP A 367 23.83 -13.73 13.57
CA ASP A 367 22.67 -13.44 12.73
C ASP A 367 22.42 -11.92 12.64
N ARG A 368 22.92 -11.32 11.57
CA ARG A 368 22.78 -9.89 11.26
C ARG A 368 21.33 -9.49 10.99
N ASP A 369 20.55 -10.37 10.39
CA ASP A 369 19.14 -10.10 10.07
C ASP A 369 18.31 -10.09 11.36
N ALA A 370 18.61 -10.98 12.30
CA ALA A 370 17.97 -10.97 13.62
C ALA A 370 18.32 -9.73 14.44
N LEU A 371 19.57 -9.26 14.36
CA LEU A 371 20.01 -8.00 15.00
C LEU A 371 19.29 -6.79 14.42
N ALA A 372 19.11 -6.75 13.09
CA ALA A 372 18.33 -5.73 12.41
C ALA A 372 16.88 -5.68 12.92
N GLN A 373 16.19 -6.82 12.93
CA GLN A 373 14.79 -6.90 13.41
C GLN A 373 14.65 -6.55 14.89
N ALA A 374 15.63 -6.92 15.71
CA ALA A 374 15.67 -6.53 17.11
C ALA A 374 15.84 -5.01 17.28
N ALA A 375 16.71 -4.38 16.49
CA ALA A 375 16.90 -2.93 16.50
C ALA A 375 15.63 -2.17 16.06
N ASP A 376 14.94 -2.67 15.02
CA ASP A 376 13.65 -2.15 14.56
C ASP A 376 12.60 -2.25 15.67
N THR A 377 12.48 -3.42 16.32
CA THR A 377 11.53 -3.66 17.42
C THR A 377 11.77 -2.70 18.59
N LEU A 378 13.03 -2.43 18.94
CA LEU A 378 13.36 -1.51 20.04
C LEU A 378 13.08 -0.04 19.66
N LEU A 379 13.11 0.32 18.38
CA LEU A 379 12.83 1.69 17.91
C LEU A 379 11.34 2.05 18.04
N ASP A 380 10.47 1.05 18.16
CA ASP A 380 9.04 1.23 18.43
C ASP A 380 8.74 1.63 19.88
N LEU A 381 9.73 1.57 20.78
CA LEU A 381 9.58 2.10 22.12
C LEU A 381 9.28 3.60 22.08
N LYS A 382 8.32 4.02 22.90
CA LYS A 382 7.97 5.43 23.04
C LYS A 382 9.19 6.24 23.48
N ASP A 383 9.34 7.43 22.90
CA ASP A 383 10.40 8.40 23.21
C ASP A 383 11.83 7.92 22.83
N VAL A 384 11.94 6.85 22.02
CA VAL A 384 13.20 6.37 21.43
C VAL A 384 13.34 6.86 19.99
N THR A 385 14.51 7.42 19.68
CA THR A 385 14.86 7.94 18.34
C THR A 385 16.04 7.21 17.72
N THR A 386 16.82 6.47 18.51
CA THR A 386 17.97 5.71 18.03
C THR A 386 18.11 4.40 18.78
N THR A 387 18.40 3.31 18.07
CA THR A 387 18.73 2.02 18.65
C THR A 387 20.03 1.47 18.09
N PHE A 388 20.77 0.74 18.91
CA PHE A 388 21.93 -0.03 18.49
C PHE A 388 21.93 -1.40 19.17
N VAL A 389 21.75 -2.44 18.37
CA VAL A 389 21.71 -3.82 18.84
C VAL A 389 22.89 -4.57 18.24
N TYR A 390 23.64 -5.27 19.08
CA TYR A 390 24.78 -6.05 18.63
C TYR A 390 24.88 -7.38 19.36
N GLY A 391 25.57 -8.31 18.71
CA GLY A 391 25.94 -9.60 19.26
C GLY A 391 27.31 -10.01 18.73
N TYR A 392 27.84 -11.11 19.23
CA TYR A 392 29.21 -11.51 18.93
C TYR A 392 29.38 -13.01 18.69
N THR A 393 30.39 -13.35 17.93
CA THR A 393 31.00 -14.67 17.85
C THR A 393 32.37 -14.63 18.53
N ASP A 394 33.14 -15.72 18.49
CA ASP A 394 34.51 -15.72 19.02
C ASP A 394 35.45 -14.79 18.22
N GLU A 395 35.10 -14.46 16.98
CA GLU A 395 35.95 -13.70 16.06
C GLU A 395 35.45 -12.29 15.82
N MET A 396 34.12 -12.10 15.74
CA MET A 396 33.50 -10.88 15.23
C MET A 396 32.35 -10.42 16.10
N VAL A 397 32.21 -9.10 16.25
CA VAL A 397 30.99 -8.43 16.71
C VAL A 397 30.23 -7.94 15.49
N TYR A 398 28.93 -8.19 15.48
CA TYR A 398 27.99 -7.68 14.49
C TYR A 398 27.04 -6.71 15.17
N GLY A 399 26.91 -5.51 14.62
CA GLY A 399 26.00 -4.46 15.13
C GLY A 399 25.05 -3.96 14.06
N SER A 400 23.84 -3.61 14.48
CA SER A 400 22.80 -2.99 13.66
C SER A 400 22.22 -1.79 14.39
N ALA A 401 22.26 -0.62 13.76
CA ALA A 401 21.70 0.62 14.26
C ALA A 401 20.47 1.04 13.46
N ARG A 402 19.51 1.67 14.14
CA ARG A 402 18.31 2.29 13.53
C ARG A 402 18.03 3.65 14.13
N ALA A 403 17.56 4.58 13.32
CA ALA A 403 17.16 5.90 13.76
C ALA A 403 15.82 6.33 13.15
N ARG A 404 15.10 7.19 13.88
CA ARG A 404 13.88 7.84 13.43
C ARG A 404 14.11 9.35 13.37
N GLY A 405 13.87 9.95 12.21
CA GLY A 405 14.07 11.39 11.96
C GLY A 405 15.29 11.65 11.07
N THR A 406 15.53 12.92 10.73
CA THR A 406 16.58 13.34 9.78
C THR A 406 17.78 14.04 10.44
N ASP A 407 17.81 14.10 11.76
CA ASP A 407 18.77 14.93 12.50
C ASP A 407 20.11 14.22 12.75
N LEU A 408 20.20 12.93 12.42
CA LEU A 408 21.36 12.08 12.67
C LEU A 408 21.70 11.25 11.43
N ASP A 409 22.98 11.22 11.05
CA ASP A 409 23.49 10.28 10.03
C ASP A 409 24.13 9.07 10.73
N LEU A 410 23.40 7.98 10.87
CA LEU A 410 23.92 6.78 11.53
C LEU A 410 25.13 6.16 10.83
N GLY A 411 25.24 6.31 9.52
CA GLY A 411 26.38 5.85 8.75
C GLY A 411 27.66 6.54 9.19
N GLU A 412 27.62 7.86 9.35
CA GLU A 412 28.74 8.63 9.90
C GLU A 412 28.99 8.34 11.38
N VAL A 413 27.94 8.24 12.21
CA VAL A 413 28.09 7.92 13.65
C VAL A 413 28.80 6.59 13.86
N LEU A 414 28.41 5.53 13.14
CA LEU A 414 29.08 4.23 13.26
C LEU A 414 30.50 4.28 12.68
N ARG A 415 30.76 5.05 11.61
CA ARG A 415 32.12 5.27 11.09
C ARG A 415 33.02 5.94 12.12
N ASP A 416 32.51 6.98 12.79
CA ASP A 416 33.24 7.70 13.83
C ASP A 416 33.50 6.80 15.05
N ALA A 417 32.48 6.04 15.49
CA ALA A 417 32.60 5.14 16.63
C ALA A 417 33.55 3.96 16.37
N PHE A 418 33.51 3.38 15.17
CA PHE A 418 34.06 2.03 14.94
C PHE A 418 34.95 1.86 13.71
N GLY A 419 35.05 2.87 12.82
CA GLY A 419 35.78 2.76 11.55
C GLY A 419 37.29 2.53 11.69
N GLN A 420 37.87 2.78 12.87
CA GLN A 420 39.28 2.46 13.16
C GLN A 420 39.50 1.01 13.62
N ILE A 421 38.42 0.30 13.99
CA ILE A 421 38.47 -1.04 14.59
C ILE A 421 38.08 -2.10 13.56
N GLY A 422 37.05 -1.81 12.77
CA GLY A 422 36.51 -2.72 11.77
C GLY A 422 35.73 -1.99 10.69
N SER A 423 34.83 -2.70 10.03
CA SER A 423 33.97 -2.13 9.00
C SER A 423 32.73 -1.54 9.64
N ALA A 424 32.43 -0.28 9.38
CA ALA A 424 31.24 0.40 9.89
C ALA A 424 30.73 1.43 8.88
N GLY A 425 29.42 1.55 8.78
CA GLY A 425 28.78 2.51 7.87
C GLY A 425 27.34 2.11 7.53
N GLY A 426 26.72 2.93 6.68
CA GLY A 426 25.33 2.75 6.27
C GLY A 426 24.75 4.06 5.76
N HIS A 427 23.43 4.16 5.86
CA HIS A 427 22.63 5.33 5.55
C HIS A 427 22.29 6.10 6.84
N ALA A 428 21.58 7.22 6.69
CA ALA A 428 21.27 8.09 7.81
C ALA A 428 20.36 7.43 8.86
N ASP A 429 19.42 6.60 8.42
CA ASP A 429 18.38 5.94 9.22
C ASP A 429 18.72 4.49 9.60
N MET A 430 19.63 3.85 8.87
CA MET A 430 20.07 2.48 9.15
C MET A 430 21.56 2.29 8.84
N ALA A 431 22.28 1.68 9.78
CA ALA A 431 23.70 1.42 9.61
C ALA A 431 24.14 0.14 10.33
N GLY A 432 25.30 -0.38 9.97
CA GLY A 432 25.84 -1.62 10.54
C GLY A 432 27.32 -1.54 10.86
N ALA A 433 27.76 -2.44 11.74
CA ALA A 433 29.16 -2.58 12.15
C ALA A 433 29.59 -4.05 12.17
N GLN A 434 30.85 -4.31 11.80
CA GLN A 434 31.52 -5.60 11.85
C GLN A 434 32.92 -5.41 12.44
N LEU A 435 33.11 -5.83 13.68
CA LEU A 435 34.31 -5.51 14.46
C LEU A 435 35.05 -6.81 14.85
N PRO A 436 36.32 -6.98 14.49
CA PRO A 436 37.12 -8.09 15.00
C PRO A 436 37.27 -7.99 16.51
N VAL A 437 36.92 -9.05 17.25
CA VAL A 437 36.97 -9.01 18.73
C VAL A 437 38.38 -8.79 19.24
N GLY A 438 39.40 -9.35 18.57
CA GLY A 438 40.80 -9.14 18.93
C GLY A 438 41.25 -7.67 18.89
N SER A 439 40.56 -6.81 18.13
CA SER A 439 40.84 -5.38 18.05
C SER A 439 40.17 -4.56 19.17
N LEU A 440 39.22 -5.15 19.90
CA LEU A 440 38.45 -4.48 20.96
C LEU A 440 39.14 -4.51 22.33
N ALA A 441 40.38 -5.02 22.41
CA ALA A 441 41.13 -5.23 23.66
C ALA A 441 40.43 -6.15 24.68
N VAL A 442 39.47 -6.97 24.24
CA VAL A 442 38.79 -7.98 25.06
C VAL A 442 39.53 -9.30 24.95
N ARG A 443 39.90 -9.91 26.09
CA ARG A 443 40.50 -11.26 26.13
C ARG A 443 39.44 -12.27 26.60
N PHE A 444 39.14 -13.27 25.79
CA PHE A 444 38.26 -14.38 26.16
C PHE A 444 38.96 -15.51 26.95
N GLU A 445 40.18 -15.29 27.43
CA GLU A 445 40.91 -16.30 28.20
C GLU A 445 40.42 -16.28 29.65
N SER A 446 39.99 -17.44 30.14
CA SER A 446 39.64 -17.66 31.54
C SER A 446 40.90 -17.68 32.39
N ASP A 447 41.44 -16.51 32.69
CA ASP A 447 42.54 -16.38 33.64
C ASP A 447 41.99 -16.44 35.07
N GLU A 448 42.12 -17.60 35.73
CA GLU A 448 41.94 -17.80 37.17
C GLU A 448 43.00 -17.04 38.02
N ALA A 449 43.51 -15.90 37.57
CA ALA A 449 44.55 -15.14 38.24
C ALA A 449 44.11 -13.68 38.46
N GLU A 450 43.89 -13.36 39.74
CA GLU A 450 43.54 -12.04 40.30
C GLU A 450 42.05 -11.68 40.39
N GLY A 451 41.26 -12.53 41.05
CA GLY A 451 40.23 -12.10 42.03
C GLY A 451 39.05 -11.22 41.57
N VAL A 452 38.93 -10.92 40.28
CA VAL A 452 37.77 -10.27 39.67
C VAL A 452 37.40 -11.11 38.44
N ASP A 453 36.32 -11.88 38.55
CA ASP A 453 35.67 -12.51 37.39
C ASP A 453 35.13 -11.37 36.51
N HIS A 454 35.88 -10.97 35.48
CA HIS A 454 35.34 -10.10 34.42
C HIS A 454 34.67 -11.00 33.40
N ASP A 455 33.36 -10.85 33.23
CA ASP A 455 32.63 -11.49 32.13
C ASP A 455 33.09 -10.84 30.82
N PRO A 456 33.64 -11.59 29.85
CA PRO A 456 34.03 -11.03 28.55
C PRO A 456 32.87 -10.32 27.81
N GLU A 457 31.61 -10.67 28.14
CA GLU A 457 30.45 -9.91 27.67
C GLU A 457 30.44 -8.48 28.24
N ASP A 458 30.75 -8.28 29.52
CA ASP A 458 30.77 -6.96 30.16
C ASP A 458 31.87 -6.06 29.57
N ASP A 459 33.05 -6.61 29.28
CA ASP A 459 34.15 -5.88 28.65
C ASP A 459 33.79 -5.44 27.21
N LEU A 460 33.13 -6.32 26.45
CA LEU A 460 32.60 -5.96 25.13
C LEU A 460 31.57 -4.85 25.24
N ARG A 461 30.68 -4.94 26.22
CA ARG A 461 29.63 -3.95 26.45
C ARG A 461 30.20 -2.59 26.78
N GLU A 462 31.12 -2.50 27.73
CA GLU A 462 31.78 -1.24 28.07
C GLU A 462 32.50 -0.63 26.86
N ALA A 463 33.22 -1.45 26.09
CA ALA A 463 33.98 -1.00 24.93
C ALA A 463 33.10 -0.53 23.75
N ILE A 464 31.95 -1.16 23.54
CA ILE A 464 31.05 -0.88 22.40
C ILE A 464 30.04 0.21 22.76
N ASP A 465 29.35 0.07 23.89
CA ASP A 465 28.33 1.01 24.34
C ASP A 465 28.95 2.39 24.56
N GLY A 466 30.12 2.44 25.21
CA GLY A 466 30.86 3.68 25.45
C GLY A 466 31.21 4.42 24.16
N ARG A 467 31.72 3.73 23.14
CA ARG A 467 32.08 4.34 21.85
C ARG A 467 30.86 4.81 21.07
N PHE A 468 29.79 4.02 21.05
CA PHE A 468 28.57 4.39 20.37
C PHE A 468 27.91 5.63 21.01
N LEU A 469 27.83 5.66 22.34
CA LEU A 469 27.28 6.79 23.08
C LEU A 469 28.17 8.04 22.96
N GLU A 470 29.50 7.89 23.01
CA GLU A 470 30.44 9.01 22.81
C GLU A 470 30.32 9.61 21.40
N ALA A 471 30.15 8.80 20.36
CA ALA A 471 29.90 9.27 18.99
C ALA A 471 28.55 10.01 18.84
N LEU A 472 27.64 9.84 19.79
CA LEU A 472 26.37 10.57 19.89
C LEU A 472 26.43 11.76 20.86
N ASP A 473 27.61 12.11 21.37
CA ASP A 473 27.82 13.12 22.43
C ASP A 473 27.03 12.82 23.72
N ILE A 474 26.76 11.53 24.00
CA ILE A 474 26.08 11.05 25.21
C ILE A 474 27.13 10.52 26.19
N TYR A 475 27.33 11.21 27.30
CA TYR A 475 28.25 10.77 28.35
C TYR A 475 27.51 9.97 29.43
N PRO A 476 27.90 8.71 29.72
CA PRO A 476 27.33 7.96 30.82
C PRO A 476 27.64 8.64 32.15
N ASP A 477 26.60 8.86 32.97
CA ASP A 477 26.70 9.50 34.26
C ASP A 477 27.47 8.57 35.23
N ARG A 478 28.75 8.85 35.47
CA ARG A 478 29.55 8.10 36.46
C ARG A 478 28.94 8.29 37.84
N ALA A 479 28.36 7.21 38.37
CA ALA A 479 27.69 7.14 39.65
C ALA A 479 28.40 7.93 40.77
N THR A 480 27.67 8.89 41.34
CA THR A 480 27.97 9.41 42.68
C THR A 480 27.67 8.30 43.69
N GLY A 481 28.73 7.68 44.21
CA GLY A 481 28.62 6.77 45.35
C GLY A 481 28.08 7.52 46.58
N VAL A 482 26.83 7.26 46.94
CA VAL A 482 26.32 7.52 48.29
C VAL A 482 25.72 6.24 48.84
N MET A 483 26.42 5.75 49.85
CA MET A 483 26.09 4.65 50.75
C MET A 483 24.64 4.68 51.22
N TYR A 484 23.91 3.58 51.04
CA TYR A 484 23.00 3.06 52.06
C TYR A 484 23.07 1.53 52.07
N GLY A 485 23.81 0.99 53.03
CA GLY A 485 23.80 -0.41 53.37
C GLY A 485 22.69 -0.72 54.39
N ARG A 486 21.89 -1.73 54.03
CA ARG A 486 21.20 -2.75 54.86
C ARG A 486 20.41 -2.34 56.11
N ASP A 487 19.12 -2.68 56.13
CA ASP A 487 18.68 -3.81 56.98
C ASP A 487 17.34 -4.44 56.57
N TYR A 488 17.23 -5.73 56.93
CA TYR A 488 16.29 -6.76 56.51
C TYR A 488 14.90 -6.70 57.19
N LEU A 489 13.89 -7.16 56.44
CA LEU A 489 12.64 -7.88 56.79
C LEU A 489 12.12 -7.89 58.25
N GLY A 490 10.84 -7.51 58.41
CA GLY A 490 10.02 -7.79 59.59
C GLY A 490 8.51 -7.77 59.32
N SER A 491 7.96 -8.95 59.03
CA SER A 491 6.55 -9.38 59.14
C SER A 491 5.64 -8.54 60.07
N THR A 492 4.42 -8.18 59.63
CA THR A 492 3.17 -8.71 60.23
C THR A 492 1.88 -8.27 59.50
N THR A 493 0.91 -9.18 59.57
CA THR A 493 -0.48 -9.22 59.11
C THR A 493 -1.43 -8.14 59.68
N ALA A 494 -2.29 -7.56 58.81
CA ALA A 494 -3.73 -7.16 58.93
C ALA A 494 -4.20 -6.33 60.17
N PRO A 495 -5.43 -5.71 60.22
CA PRO A 495 -6.62 -5.88 59.36
C PRO A 495 -7.47 -4.60 59.06
N PHE A 496 -8.54 -4.84 58.28
CA PHE A 496 -9.82 -4.15 58.09
C PHE A 496 -10.31 -3.07 59.11
N GLY A 497 -11.07 -2.11 58.55
CA GLY A 497 -12.12 -1.32 59.21
C GLY A 497 -11.75 0.16 59.39
N GLY A 498 -12.54 1.16 59.02
CA GLY A 498 -13.88 1.24 58.48
C GLY A 498 -14.19 2.71 58.19
N ASP A 499 -15.04 2.97 57.21
CA ASP A 499 -15.66 4.27 56.96
C ASP A 499 -16.67 4.58 58.07
N PRO A 500 -16.74 5.83 58.56
CA PRO A 500 -18.04 6.48 58.47
C PRO A 500 -17.98 7.98 58.10
N ARG A 501 -18.75 8.29 57.06
CA ARG A 501 -19.70 9.42 56.96
C ARG A 501 -19.12 10.84 57.02
N GLY A 502 -19.30 11.53 55.91
CA GLY A 502 -20.39 12.50 55.87
C GLY A 502 -20.02 13.99 55.74
N ASN A 503 -20.55 14.54 54.66
CA ASN A 503 -21.23 15.84 54.58
C ASN A 503 -20.36 17.08 54.28
N GLY A 504 -20.79 17.81 53.25
CA GLY A 504 -20.54 19.26 53.16
C GLY A 504 -20.09 19.78 51.79
N SER A 505 -20.95 19.76 50.78
CA SER A 505 -21.09 20.93 49.89
C SER A 505 -21.98 21.96 50.61
N PRO A 506 -21.80 23.28 50.42
CA PRO A 506 -22.37 23.91 49.22
C PRO A 506 -21.59 25.09 48.62
N ASP A 507 -21.90 25.34 47.35
CA ASP A 507 -22.01 26.60 46.60
C ASP A 507 -20.90 27.67 46.59
N GLY A 508 -20.61 28.15 45.37
CA GLY A 508 -20.07 29.49 45.16
C GLY A 508 -19.54 29.79 43.77
N THR A 509 -20.46 30.14 42.85
CA THR A 509 -20.31 30.89 41.57
C THR A 509 -19.54 30.30 40.39
#